data_AF-A0A1B8XW91-F1
#
_entry.id   AF-A0A1B8XW91-F1
#
_cell.length_a   1.000
_cell.length_b   1.000
_cell.length_c   1.000
_cell.angle_alpha   90.00
_cell.angle_beta   90.00
_cell.angle_gamma   90.00
#
_symmetry.space_group_name_H-M   'P 1'
#
loop_
_entity.id
_entity.type
_entity.pdbx_description
1 polymer ?
#
loop_
_entity_poly.entity_id
_entity_poly.type
_entity_poly.pdbx_seq_one_letter_code
_entity_poly.pdbx_strand_id
1 'polypeptide(L)'
;TKLPKSPDFSVTRLHEDFIWLHDSLIETEDYAGLIPQQNPAQDFDGPREKMQKLGEGEGSMTKDEFSKMKQELEAEYLAVYKKTVAVHEVFLQRIASHPILCKDTNLHIFLEITKM
;
A
#
# COMPACT_ATOMS: atom_id res chain seq x y z
N THR A 1 12.60 -16.22 -13.61
CA THR A 1 12.38 -14.85 -13.09
C THR A 1 13.35 -13.92 -13.78
N LYS A 2 12.90 -12.81 -14.39
CA LYS A 2 13.81 -11.87 -15.10
C LYS A 2 14.27 -10.78 -14.13
N LEU A 3 15.58 -10.63 -13.96
CA LEU A 3 16.18 -9.52 -13.22
C LEU A 3 16.10 -8.23 -14.09
N PRO A 4 15.76 -7.06 -13.54
CA PRO A 4 15.70 -5.81 -14.28
C PRO A 4 17.09 -5.45 -14.87
N LYS A 5 17.10 -4.98 -16.13
CA LYS A 5 18.32 -4.64 -16.89
C LYS A 5 18.69 -3.15 -16.83
N SER A 6 17.84 -2.32 -16.24
CA SER A 6 17.99 -0.86 -16.15
C SER A 6 18.26 -0.42 -14.70
N PRO A 7 19.01 0.68 -14.49
CA PRO A 7 19.23 1.24 -13.15
C PRO A 7 17.94 1.74 -12.51
N ASP A 8 16.96 2.14 -13.32
CA ASP A 8 15.61 2.50 -12.89
C ASP A 8 14.63 1.37 -13.28
N PHE A 9 13.88 0.85 -12.33
CA PHE A 9 12.87 -0.20 -12.55
C PHE A 9 11.65 0.01 -11.65
N SER A 10 10.57 -0.71 -11.95
CA SER A 10 9.34 -0.67 -11.16
C SER A 10 8.70 -2.06 -11.11
N VAL A 11 8.09 -2.37 -9.98
CA VAL A 11 7.34 -3.61 -9.74
C VAL A 11 6.00 -3.29 -9.08
N THR A 12 5.01 -4.15 -9.30
CA THR A 12 3.74 -4.08 -8.61
C THR A 12 3.78 -4.97 -7.37
N ARG A 13 3.23 -4.47 -6.25
CA ARG A 13 3.15 -5.17 -4.97
C ARG A 13 1.77 -5.01 -4.36
N LEU A 14 1.25 -6.10 -3.79
CA LEU A 14 0.05 -6.10 -2.98
C LEU A 14 0.40 -5.86 -1.51
N HIS A 15 -0.58 -5.50 -0.70
CA HIS A 15 -0.38 -5.31 0.76
C HIS A 15 0.21 -6.56 1.42
N GLU A 16 -0.22 -7.76 0.98
CA GLU A 16 0.31 -9.03 1.45
C GLU A 16 1.82 -9.21 1.19
N ASP A 17 2.35 -8.65 0.10
CA ASP A 17 3.79 -8.67 -0.15
C ASP A 17 4.55 -7.83 0.87
N PHE A 18 3.96 -6.73 1.35
CA PHE A 18 4.57 -5.90 2.39
C PHE A 18 4.52 -6.58 3.77
N ILE A 19 3.43 -7.31 4.06
CA ILE A 19 3.34 -8.15 5.27
C ILE A 19 4.43 -9.22 5.22
N TRP A 20 4.55 -9.95 4.10
CA TRP A 20 5.59 -10.96 3.92
C TRP A 20 7.01 -10.40 4.13
N LEU A 21 7.31 -9.24 3.56
CA LEU A 21 8.62 -8.60 3.73
C LEU A 21 8.86 -8.23 5.20
N HIS A 22 7.86 -7.64 5.86
CA HIS A 22 7.95 -7.24 7.27
C HIS A 22 8.17 -8.44 8.19
N ASP A 23 7.39 -9.52 8.03
CA ASP A 23 7.53 -10.76 8.80
C ASP A 23 8.92 -11.36 8.61
N SER A 24 9.39 -11.45 7.35
CA SER A 24 10.74 -11.99 7.03
C SER A 24 11.86 -11.20 7.71
N LEU A 25 11.70 -9.88 7.82
CA LEU A 25 12.66 -9.02 8.50
C LEU A 25 12.62 -9.17 10.03
N ILE A 26 11.44 -9.38 10.62
CA ILE A 26 11.28 -9.63 12.07
C ILE A 26 11.86 -10.99 12.46
N GLU A 27 11.67 -12.01 11.63
CA GLU A 27 12.19 -13.36 11.88
C GLU A 27 13.71 -13.44 11.84
N THR A 28 14.38 -12.42 11.28
CA THR A 28 15.84 -12.34 11.27
C THR A 28 16.36 -11.80 12.60
N GLU A 29 16.90 -12.67 13.44
CA GLU A 29 17.37 -12.33 14.80
C GLU A 29 18.37 -11.17 14.84
N ASP A 30 19.25 -11.07 13.85
CA ASP A 30 20.24 -10.00 13.71
C ASP A 30 19.61 -8.60 13.53
N TYR A 31 18.33 -8.53 13.18
CA TYR A 31 17.58 -7.29 12.97
C TYR A 31 16.70 -6.90 14.15
N ALA A 32 16.80 -7.61 15.29
CA ALA A 32 16.01 -7.33 16.48
C ALA A 32 16.10 -5.85 16.90
N GLY A 33 14.94 -5.19 17.01
CA GLY A 33 14.83 -3.77 17.37
C GLY A 33 15.13 -2.77 16.26
N LEU A 34 15.52 -3.22 15.05
CA LEU A 34 15.76 -2.37 13.89
C LEU A 34 14.53 -2.25 12.98
N ILE A 35 13.61 -3.22 13.05
CA ILE A 35 12.46 -3.29 12.15
C ILE A 35 11.37 -2.29 12.57
N PRO A 36 10.88 -1.42 11.65
CA PRO A 36 9.77 -0.54 11.94
C PRO A 36 8.52 -1.33 12.37
N GLN A 37 7.77 -0.79 13.34
CA GLN A 37 6.48 -1.37 13.70
C GLN A 37 5.55 -1.39 12.48
N GLN A 38 4.80 -2.48 12.33
CA GLN A 38 3.81 -2.62 11.26
C GLN A 38 2.72 -1.56 11.45
N ASN A 39 2.40 -0.86 10.37
CA ASN A 39 1.24 0.03 10.38
C ASN A 39 -0.04 -0.80 10.21
N PRO A 40 -1.12 -0.49 10.95
CA PRO A 40 -2.39 -1.17 10.78
C PRO A 40 -2.94 -0.95 9.36
N ALA A 41 -3.51 -2.01 8.79
CA ALA A 41 -4.20 -1.94 7.50
C ALA A 41 -5.26 -0.82 7.55
N GLN A 42 -5.31 0.01 6.50
CA GLN A 42 -6.34 1.04 6.41
C GLN A 42 -7.67 0.39 6.02
N ASP A 43 -8.74 0.84 6.66
CA ASP A 43 -10.09 0.39 6.39
C ASP A 43 -10.66 1.08 5.14
N PHE A 44 -10.98 0.27 4.13
CA PHE A 44 -11.65 0.73 2.91
C PHE A 44 -13.14 0.34 2.88
N ASP A 45 -13.64 -0.39 3.87
CA ASP A 45 -15.00 -0.91 3.88
C ASP A 45 -16.01 0.21 4.02
N GLY A 46 -15.74 1.20 4.88
CA GLY A 46 -16.59 2.39 5.03
C GLY A 46 -16.82 3.15 3.71
N PRO A 47 -15.77 3.61 3.01
CA PRO A 47 -15.90 4.25 1.70
C PRO A 47 -16.57 3.36 0.64
N ARG A 48 -16.29 2.04 0.64
CA ARG A 48 -16.91 1.09 -0.32
C ARG A 48 -18.40 0.93 -0.07
N GLU A 49 -18.81 0.77 1.19
CA GLU A 49 -20.22 0.63 1.57
C GLU A 49 -21.01 1.89 1.21
N LYS A 50 -20.44 3.07 1.46
CA LYS A 50 -21.06 4.35 1.05
C LYS A 50 -21.18 4.46 -0.47
N MET A 51 -20.16 4.06 -1.23
CA MET A 51 -20.20 4.03 -2.70
C MET A 51 -21.31 3.10 -3.22
N GLN A 52 -21.46 1.92 -2.61
CA GLN A 52 -22.53 0.98 -2.97
C GLN A 52 -23.91 1.59 -2.70
N LYS A 53 -24.14 2.13 -1.50
CA LYS A 53 -25.41 2.77 -1.11
C LYS A 53 -25.76 3.96 -2.00
N LEU A 54 -24.75 4.73 -2.43
CA LEU A 54 -24.96 5.84 -3.35
C LEU A 54 -25.47 5.34 -4.72
N GLY A 55 -24.91 4.24 -5.23
CA GLY A 55 -25.35 3.61 -6.48
C GLY A 55 -26.78 3.05 -6.41
N GLU A 56 -27.16 2.45 -5.27
CA GLU A 56 -28.53 1.97 -5.04
C GLU A 56 -29.55 3.12 -5.02
N GLY A 57 -29.13 4.33 -4.61
CA GLY A 57 -29.96 5.54 -4.54
C GLY A 57 -29.95 6.44 -5.78
N GLU A 58 -29.24 6.09 -6.86
CA GLU A 58 -29.04 7.00 -8.00
C GLU A 58 -30.37 7.49 -8.62
N GLY A 59 -31.38 6.63 -8.70
CA GLY A 59 -32.68 6.96 -9.29
C GLY A 59 -33.60 7.83 -8.43
N SER A 60 -33.28 8.04 -7.15
CA SER A 60 -34.11 8.83 -6.22
C SER A 60 -33.62 10.26 -5.99
N MET A 61 -32.46 10.62 -6.56
CA MET A 61 -31.84 11.94 -6.42
C MET A 61 -31.62 12.61 -7.77
N THR A 62 -31.39 13.92 -7.75
CA THR A 62 -31.03 14.64 -8.96
C THR A 62 -29.61 14.31 -9.39
N LYS A 63 -29.31 14.49 -10.68
CA LYS A 63 -27.97 14.25 -11.24
C LYS A 63 -26.89 15.07 -10.53
N ASP A 64 -27.21 16.31 -10.16
CA ASP A 64 -26.27 17.21 -9.48
C ASP A 64 -26.00 16.76 -8.05
N GLU A 65 -27.03 16.32 -7.31
CA GLU A 65 -26.87 15.74 -5.97
C GLU A 65 -26.03 14.46 -6.00
N PHE A 66 -26.31 13.55 -6.93
CA PHE A 66 -25.53 12.32 -7.12
C PHE A 66 -24.07 12.63 -7.43
N SER A 67 -23.82 13.53 -8.39
CA SER A 67 -22.46 13.90 -8.78
C SER A 67 -21.68 14.50 -7.61
N LYS A 68 -22.32 15.34 -6.79
CA LYS A 68 -21.70 15.95 -5.62
C LYS A 68 -21.34 14.90 -4.57
N MET A 69 -22.29 14.03 -4.20
CA MET A 69 -22.06 12.97 -3.22
C MET A 69 -20.99 11.99 -3.70
N LYS A 70 -21.00 11.64 -4.98
CA LYS A 70 -19.98 10.78 -5.58
C LYS A 70 -18.58 11.40 -5.45
N GLN A 71 -18.45 12.69 -5.76
CA GLN A 71 -17.16 13.38 -5.66
C GLN A 71 -16.65 13.45 -4.21
N GLU A 72 -17.54 13.66 -3.24
CA GLU A 72 -17.19 13.65 -1.81
C GLU A 72 -16.69 12.26 -1.36
N LEU A 73 -17.34 11.19 -1.81
CA LEU A 73 -16.92 9.81 -1.51
C LEU A 73 -15.61 9.43 -2.21
N GLU A 74 -15.42 9.83 -3.46
CA GLU A 74 -14.15 9.64 -4.17
C GLU A 74 -13.00 10.37 -3.47
N ALA A 75 -13.24 11.56 -2.92
CA ALA A 75 -12.27 12.29 -2.13
C ALA A 75 -11.94 11.59 -0.80
N GLU A 76 -12.95 11.03 -0.11
CA GLU A 76 -12.75 10.22 1.10
C GLU A 76 -11.91 8.97 0.80
N TYR A 77 -12.25 8.22 -0.26
CA TYR A 77 -11.50 7.06 -0.70
C TYR A 77 -10.05 7.43 -1.06
N LEU A 78 -9.85 8.52 -1.80
CA LEU A 78 -8.52 8.99 -2.18
C LEU A 78 -7.68 9.39 -0.96
N ALA A 79 -8.29 9.95 0.08
CA ALA A 79 -7.58 10.29 1.32
C ALA A 79 -7.07 9.02 2.03
N VAL A 80 -7.89 7.98 2.12
CA VAL A 80 -7.50 6.66 2.69
C VAL A 80 -6.39 6.02 1.83
N TYR A 81 -6.53 6.08 0.51
CA TYR A 81 -5.52 5.57 -0.42
C TYR A 81 -4.18 6.28 -0.25
N LYS A 82 -4.15 7.63 -0.25
CA LYS A 82 -2.93 8.42 -0.06
C LYS A 82 -2.25 8.10 1.27
N LYS A 83 -3.02 7.96 2.35
CA LYS A 83 -2.47 7.56 3.66
C LYS A 83 -1.85 6.17 3.60
N THR A 84 -2.53 5.23 2.96
CA THR A 84 -2.02 3.87 2.73
C THR A 84 -0.71 3.88 1.94
N VAL A 85 -0.65 4.63 0.83
CA VAL A 85 0.55 4.74 0.01
C VAL A 85 1.72 5.33 0.80
N ALA A 86 1.49 6.45 1.51
CA ALA A 86 2.52 7.08 2.33
C ALA A 86 3.06 6.13 3.42
N VAL A 87 2.19 5.33 4.03
CA VAL A 87 2.60 4.31 5.01
C VAL A 87 3.55 3.27 4.40
N HIS A 88 3.22 2.74 3.24
CA HIS A 88 4.04 1.74 2.55
C HIS A 88 5.35 2.35 2.02
N GLU A 89 5.30 3.58 1.51
CA GLU A 89 6.47 4.31 1.04
C GLU A 89 7.46 4.57 2.18
N VAL A 90 6.99 5.11 3.31
CA VAL A 90 7.84 5.39 4.48
C VAL A 90 8.46 4.11 5.03
N PHE A 91 7.74 2.99 5.00
CA PHE A 91 8.28 1.69 5.39
C PHE A 91 9.49 1.30 4.53
N LEU A 92 9.36 1.33 3.20
CA LEU A 92 10.47 1.01 2.29
C LEU A 92 11.62 2.00 2.43
N GLN A 93 11.34 3.30 2.54
CA GLN A 93 12.37 4.33 2.71
C GLN A 93 13.18 4.12 4.00
N ARG A 94 12.53 3.72 5.11
CA ARG A 94 13.22 3.44 6.38
C ARG A 94 14.15 2.24 6.27
N ILE A 95 13.71 1.15 5.64
CA ILE A 95 14.54 -0.04 5.47
C ILE A 95 15.70 0.25 4.50
N ALA A 96 15.42 0.92 3.37
CA ALA A 96 16.42 1.26 2.37
C ALA A 96 17.47 2.27 2.85
N SER A 97 17.13 3.15 3.80
CA SER A 97 18.08 4.09 4.41
C SER A 97 18.88 3.49 5.58
N HIS A 98 18.49 2.32 6.09
CA HIS A 98 19.20 1.67 7.18
C HIS A 98 20.45 0.94 6.67
N PRO A 99 21.65 1.17 7.23
CA PRO A 99 22.93 0.65 6.69
C PRO A 99 23.07 -0.88 6.68
N ILE A 100 22.24 -1.56 7.47
CA ILE A 100 22.18 -3.02 7.57
C ILE A 100 21.03 -3.57 6.70
N LEU A 101 19.81 -3.03 6.86
CA LEU A 101 18.61 -3.62 6.24
C LEU A 101 18.55 -3.35 4.74
N CYS A 102 19.22 -2.30 4.25
CA CYS A 102 19.27 -2.00 2.83
C CYS A 102 19.99 -3.08 1.99
N LYS A 103 20.70 -4.00 2.63
CA LYS A 103 21.41 -5.13 2.00
C LYS A 103 20.63 -6.44 2.13
N ASP A 104 19.44 -6.39 2.70
CA ASP A 104 18.64 -7.59 2.95
C ASP A 104 18.18 -8.24 1.64
N THR A 105 18.31 -9.57 1.57
CA THR A 105 18.00 -10.32 0.34
C THR A 105 16.51 -10.29 0.02
N ASN A 106 15.64 -10.35 1.03
CA ASN A 106 14.20 -10.29 0.83
C ASN A 106 13.75 -8.90 0.40
N LEU A 107 14.40 -7.83 0.89
CA LEU A 107 14.18 -6.48 0.37
C LEU A 107 14.53 -6.39 -1.12
N HIS A 108 15.69 -6.91 -1.55
CA HIS A 108 16.07 -6.91 -2.96
C HIS A 108 15.07 -7.71 -3.83
N ILE A 109 14.63 -8.87 -3.37
CA ILE A 109 13.57 -9.65 -4.01
C ILE A 109 12.27 -8.83 -4.11
N PHE A 110 11.90 -8.18 -3.02
CA PHE A 110 10.71 -7.33 -2.95
C PHE A 110 10.80 -6.15 -3.92
N LEU A 111 11.97 -5.58 -4.20
CA LEU A 111 12.10 -4.45 -5.12
C LEU A 111 12.26 -4.89 -6.59
N GLU A 112 13.01 -5.96 -6.85
CA GLU A 112 13.52 -6.26 -8.19
C GLU A 112 12.71 -7.33 -8.94
N ILE A 113 12.03 -8.23 -8.23
CA ILE A 113 11.35 -9.37 -8.89
C ILE A 113 9.95 -8.99 -9.36
N THR A 114 9.73 -8.92 -10.67
CA THR A 114 8.37 -8.92 -11.21
C THR A 114 7.77 -10.33 -11.05
N LYS A 115 6.75 -10.47 -10.18
CA LYS A 115 5.88 -11.66 -10.19
C LYS A 115 5.07 -11.59 -11.50
N MET A 116 5.26 -12.56 -12.39
CA MET A 116 4.50 -12.69 -13.65
C MET A 116 3.16 -13.36 -13.40
#